data_AF-A0AAV6P113-F1
#
_entry.id   AF-A0AAV6P113-F1
#
_cell.length_a   1.000
_cell.length_b   1.000
_cell.length_c   1.000
_cell.angle_alpha   90.00
_cell.angle_beta   90.00
_cell.angle_gamma   90.00
#
_symmetry.space_group_name_H-M   'P 1'
#
loop_
_entity.id
_entity.type
_entity.pdbx_description
1 polymer ?
#
loop_
_entity_poly.entity_id
_entity_poly.type
_entity_poly.pdbx_seq_one_letter_code
_entity_poly.pdbx_strand_id
1 'polypeptide(L)' 'MRRPFSVAEVEALVHAVETLGPGRWRDVKLRAFDNVKHRTYVDLKDKWKTLVHTAKISPTAKERRTSSSAAS' A
#
# COMPACT_ATOMS: atom_id res chain seq x y z
N MET A 1 -13.13 -2.37 10.22
CA MET A 1 -13.21 -2.40 8.75
C MET A 1 -11.93 -1.79 8.17
N ARG A 2 -11.14 -2.51 7.37
CA ARG A 2 -9.99 -1.90 6.68
C ARG A 2 -10.48 -1.11 5.47
N ARG A 3 -10.23 0.20 5.42
CA ARG A 3 -10.67 1.07 4.33
C ARG A 3 -9.73 0.87 3.12
N PRO A 4 -10.25 0.48 1.95
CA PRO A 4 -9.42 0.38 0.75
C PRO A 4 -8.78 1.73 0.43
N PHE A 5 -7.64 1.70 -0.25
CA PHE A 5 -7.02 2.91 -0.79
C PHE A 5 -7.79 3.33 -2.03
N SER A 6 -8.16 4.60 -2.10
CA SER A 6 -8.69 5.20 -3.32
C SER A 6 -7.62 5.29 -4.41
N VAL A 7 -8.03 5.41 -5.67
CA VAL A 7 -7.10 5.56 -6.82
C VAL A 7 -6.13 6.73 -6.58
N ALA A 8 -6.63 7.89 -6.15
CA ALA A 8 -5.80 9.04 -5.82
C ALA A 8 -4.78 8.77 -4.70
N GLU A 9 -5.16 7.99 -3.66
CA GLU A 9 -4.20 7.60 -2.62
C GLU A 9 -3.14 6.64 -3.17
N VAL A 10 -3.53 5.72 -4.07
CA VAL A 10 -2.60 4.80 -4.72
C VAL A 10 -1.62 5.57 -5.62
N GLU A 11 -2.10 6.50 -6.43
CA GLU A 11 -1.25 7.34 -7.29
C GLU A 11 -0.28 8.19 -6.47
N ALA A 12 -0.76 8.82 -5.39
CA ALA A 12 0.10 9.59 -4.48
C ALA A 12 1.18 8.71 -3.83
N LEU A 13 0.82 7.48 -3.42
CA LEU A 13 1.77 6.50 -2.89
C LEU A 13 2.82 6.12 -3.93
N VAL A 14 2.39 5.78 -5.15
CA VAL A 14 3.28 5.36 -6.24
C VAL A 14 4.26 6.48 -6.56
N HIS A 15 3.76 7.69 -6.80
CA HIS A 15 4.57 8.86 -7.11
C HIS A 15 5.59 9.20 -6.01
N ALA A 16 5.18 9.13 -4.74
CA ALA A 16 6.10 9.39 -3.62
C ALA A 16 7.15 8.29 -3.46
N VAL A 17 6.80 7.01 -3.67
CA VAL A 17 7.75 5.89 -3.62
C VAL A 17 8.71 5.91 -4.80
N GLU A 18 8.27 6.30 -5.99
CA GLU A 18 9.15 6.48 -7.15
C GLU A 18 10.16 7.62 -6.93
N THR A 19 9.73 8.69 -6.25
CA THR A 19 10.60 9.83 -5.93
C THR A 19 11.60 9.53 -4.81
N LEU A 20 11.18 8.84 -3.74
CA LEU A 20 11.97 8.68 -2.50
C LEU A 20 12.59 7.28 -2.34
N GLY A 21 12.06 6.29 -3.06
CA GLY A 21 12.42 4.87 -2.96
C GLY A 21 11.63 4.11 -1.87
N PRO A 22 11.42 2.78 -2.05
CA PRO A 22 10.63 1.92 -1.14
C PRO A 22 11.31 1.60 0.23
N GLY A 23 12.31 2.38 0.64
CA GLY A 23 12.96 2.30 1.95
C GLY A 23 12.59 3.44 2.90
N ARG A 24 12.02 4.54 2.38
CA ARG A 24 11.80 5.79 3.12
C ARG A 24 10.33 6.06 3.41
N TRP A 25 9.66 5.09 4.05
CA TRP A 25 8.20 5.15 4.31
C TRP A 25 7.76 6.34 5.17
N ARG A 26 8.65 6.85 6.03
CA ARG A 26 8.40 8.08 6.81
C ARG A 26 8.33 9.31 5.91
N ASP A 27 9.33 9.52 5.05
CA ASP A 27 9.33 10.61 4.07
C ASP A 27 8.16 10.48 3.07
N VAL A 28 7.86 9.25 2.63
CA VAL A 28 6.72 8.97 1.74
C VAL A 28 5.40 9.37 2.41
N LYS A 29 5.23 9.04 3.70
CA LYS A 29 4.05 9.46 4.46
C LYS A 29 3.95 10.98 4.55
N LEU A 30 5.04 11.67 4.89
CA LEU A 30 5.04 13.13 4.99
C LEU A 30 4.80 13.81 3.63
N ARG A 31 5.19 13.19 2.52
CA ARG A 31 4.98 13.78 1.18
C ARG A 31 3.56 13.56 0.65
N ALA A 32 3.03 12.35 0.75
CA ALA A 32 1.76 11.96 0.11
C ALA A 32 0.57 11.89 1.08
N PHE A 33 0.82 11.77 2.38
CA PHE A 33 -0.17 11.42 3.39
C PHE A 33 -0.03 12.24 4.69
N ASP A 34 0.57 13.43 4.64
CA ASP A 34 0.79 14.30 5.82
C ASP A 34 -0.53 14.59 6.55
N ASN A 35 -1.55 14.94 5.77
CA ASN A 35 -2.90 15.23 6.25
C ASN A 35 -3.70 13.97 6.65
N VAL A 36 -3.16 12.77 6.48
CA VAL A 36 -3.87 11.50 6.63
C VAL A 36 -3.44 10.77 7.90
N LYS A 37 -3.98 11.20 9.04
CA LYS A 37 -3.62 10.65 10.37
C LYS A 37 -3.88 9.14 10.52
N HIS A 38 -4.91 8.64 9.85
CA HIS A 38 -5.33 7.23 9.94
C HIS A 38 -4.52 6.28 9.05
N ARG A 39 -3.63 6.79 8.19
CA ARG A 39 -2.71 5.96 7.40
C ARG A 39 -1.35 5.95 8.07
N THR A 40 -0.90 4.78 8.50
CA THR A 40 0.46 4.66 9.06
C THR A 40 1.45 4.35 7.93
N TYR A 41 2.74 4.65 8.15
CA TYR A 41 3.77 4.31 7.17
C TYR A 41 3.85 2.79 6.90
N VAL A 42 3.38 1.96 7.85
CA VAL A 42 3.27 0.50 7.70
C VAL A 42 2.18 0.14 6.69
N ASP A 43 1.02 0.80 6.73
CA ASP A 43 -0.04 0.62 5.74
C ASP A 43 0.43 0.97 4.33
N LEU A 44 1.20 2.06 4.19
CA LEU A 44 1.78 2.48 2.92
C LEU A 44 2.74 1.42 2.36
N LYS A 45 3.60 0.86 3.23
CA LYS A 45 4.53 -0.22 2.87
C LYS A 45 3.78 -1.48 2.40
N ASP A 46 2.75 -1.89 3.15
CA ASP A 46 1.97 -3.09 2.82
C ASP A 46 1.15 -2.91 1.54
N LYS A 47 0.59 -1.71 1.33
CA LYS A 47 -0.11 -1.36 0.10
C LYS A 47 0.83 -1.38 -1.11
N TRP A 48 2.02 -0.78 -1.01
CA TRP A 48 3.02 -0.82 -2.07
C TRP A 48 3.46 -2.25 -2.38
N LYS A 49 3.74 -3.05 -1.34
CA LYS A 49 4.09 -4.46 -1.52
C LYS A 49 3.00 -5.20 -2.29
N THR A 50 1.72 -4.96 -1.96
CA THR A 50 0.58 -5.53 -2.67
C THR A 50 0.51 -5.04 -4.12
N LEU A 51 0.68 -3.74 -4.37
CA LEU A 51 0.68 -3.17 -5.73
C LEU A 51 1.77 -3.80 -6.61
N VAL A 52 3.00 -3.86 -6.12
CA VAL A 52 4.14 -4.47 -6.83
C VAL A 52 3.88 -5.96 -7.05
N HIS A 53 3.36 -6.66 -6.05
CA HIS A 53 3.01 -8.07 -6.17
C HIS A 53 1.93 -8.28 -7.23
N THR A 54 0.82 -7.52 -7.19
CA THR A 54 -0.26 -7.57 -8.18
C THR A 54 0.24 -7.21 -9.58
N ALA A 55 1.04 -6.15 -9.74
CA ALA A 55 1.60 -5.77 -11.03
C ALA A 55 2.50 -6.87 -11.61
N LYS A 56 3.32 -7.52 -10.76
CA LYS A 56 4.15 -8.68 -11.13
C LYS A 56 3.35 -9.95 -11.39
N ILE A 57 2.10 -10.04 -10.93
CA ILE A 57 1.23 -11.23 -10.98
C ILE A 57 0.01 -10.95 -11.88
N SER A 58 0.17 -10.17 -12.95
CA SER A 58 -0.87 -10.04 -13.98
C SER A 58 -1.36 -11.44 -14.46
N PRO A 59 -2.61 -11.56 -14.95
CA PRO A 59 -3.80 -12.09 -14.28
C PRO A 59 -3.90 -13.63 -14.11
N THR A 60 -2.86 -14.41 -14.40
CA THR A 60 -2.96 -15.89 -14.47
C THR A 60 -2.58 -16.64 -13.19
N ALA A 61 -2.48 -15.98 -12.04
CA ALA A 61 -2.08 -16.67 -10.81
C ALA A 61 -2.85 -16.23 -9.57
N LYS A 62 -3.98 -16.90 -9.38
CA LYS A 62 -4.57 -17.33 -8.10
C LYS A 62 -4.86 -16.22 -7.08
N GLU A 63 -6.14 -15.87 -7.05
CA GLU A 63 -6.98 -15.91 -5.84
C GLU A 63 -6.38 -16.74 -4.70
N ARG A 64 -5.55 -16.13 -3.84
CA ARG A 64 -5.23 -16.62 -2.49
C ARG A 64 -4.77 -15.46 -1.62
N ARG A 65 -5.71 -14.67 -1.11
CA ARG A 65 -5.53 -13.93 0.14
C ARG A 65 -6.87 -13.60 0.82
N THR A 66 -7.78 -14.57 0.77
CA THR A 66 -8.87 -14.74 1.75
C THR A 66 -8.36 -15.68 2.85
N SER A 67 -7.54 -15.20 3.77
CA SER A 67 -7.37 -15.82 5.11
C SER A 67 -6.37 -15.02 5.94
N SER A 68 -6.87 -14.42 7.02
CA SER A 68 -6.29 -14.50 8.37
C SER A 68 -7.04 -13.52 9.29
N SER A 69 -8.21 -13.94 9.75
CA SER A 69 -8.76 -13.57 11.07
C SER A 69 -9.90 -14.52 11.41
N ALA A 70 -9.55 -15.60 12.10
CA ALA A 70 -10.33 -16.24 13.15
C ALA A 70 -9.41 -17.30 13.76
N ALA A 71 -8.62 -16.84 14.72
CA ALA A 71 -8.07 -17.72 15.75
C ALA A 71 -9.15 -17.86 16.83
N SER A 72 -9.14 -19.04 17.45
CA SER A 72 -9.98 -19.52 18.56
C SER A 72 -11.26 -20.24 18.16
#